data_AF-A0AAE1S394-F1
#
_entry.id   AF-A0AAE1S394-F1
#
_cell.length_a   1.000
_cell.length_b   1.000
_cell.length_c   1.000
_cell.angle_alpha   90.00
_cell.angle_beta   90.00
_cell.angle_gamma   90.00
#
_symmetry.space_group_name_H-M   'P 1'
#
loop_
_entity.id
_entity.type
_entity.pdbx_description
1 polymer ?
#
loop_
_entity_poly.entity_id
_entity_poly.type
_entity_poly.pdbx_seq_one_letter_code
_entity_poly.pdbx_strand_id
1 'polypeptide(L)'
;MMIAYPGLAVDYPSSDQYKLVSISKLAENYNLFYKLHVLSSERSVLWHAIQLRSNTFSDFAVGSPPVYWRNFLYWFRVDGSVLAFDTKREQAVILDRPEFVDQFDSIYGKILIGHDIHDICLGVAQGLLTLVCIFKKCIVIAAYDYVSSNWRVSHTLDNFVSGPDDLINGFPVLIDSKRVFFLAEPPGTYHDRCEYDIEINGYRKVAVLGRVNYPLRSFQPTLASVHGTPSEIVNTRHLSYSLQS
;
A
#
# COMPACT_ATOMS: atom_id res chain seq x y z
N MET A 1 2.24 -0.81 -25.07
CA MET A 1 3.24 -0.75 -23.97
C MET A 1 2.53 -0.14 -22.78
N MET A 2 2.07 -0.96 -21.85
CA MET A 2 1.19 -0.55 -20.75
C MET A 2 2.02 -0.43 -19.47
N ILE A 3 1.78 0.64 -18.73
CA ILE A 3 2.54 1.12 -17.57
C ILE A 3 2.83 -0.05 -16.61
N ALA A 4 4.12 -0.28 -16.37
CA ALA A 4 4.58 -1.26 -15.42
C ALA A 4 4.31 -0.77 -13.99
N TYR A 5 4.04 -1.66 -13.06
CA TYR A 5 3.90 -1.34 -11.64
C TYR A 5 5.27 -1.54 -10.96
N PRO A 6 6.15 -0.52 -10.88
CA PRO A 6 7.50 -0.69 -10.37
C PRO A 6 7.48 -0.85 -8.84
N GLY A 7 8.12 -1.91 -8.35
CA GLY A 7 8.48 -2.06 -6.94
C GLY A 7 9.99 -1.95 -6.78
N LEU A 8 10.43 -1.22 -5.76
CA LEU A 8 11.85 -1.05 -5.45
C LEU A 8 12.14 -1.65 -4.08
N ALA A 9 13.02 -2.64 -4.07
CA ALA A 9 13.60 -3.22 -2.87
C ALA A 9 14.96 -2.57 -2.64
N VAL A 10 15.20 -2.09 -1.42
CA VAL A 10 16.50 -1.53 -1.00
C VAL A 10 16.85 -2.17 0.32
N ASP A 11 17.99 -2.86 0.39
CA ASP A 11 18.45 -3.56 1.59
C ASP A 11 19.28 -2.66 2.51
N TYR A 12 18.83 -1.43 2.72
CA TYR A 12 19.50 -0.45 3.59
C TYR A 12 18.95 -0.48 5.02
N PRO A 13 19.77 -0.29 6.08
CA PRO A 13 21.21 0.00 6.06
C PRO A 13 22.11 -1.24 6.01
N SER A 14 21.53 -2.44 5.87
CA SER A 14 22.31 -3.69 5.87
C SER A 14 23.32 -3.74 4.72
N SER A 15 23.00 -3.15 3.57
CA SER A 15 23.83 -3.01 2.38
C SER A 15 23.31 -1.89 1.45
N ASP A 16 24.10 -1.56 0.42
CA ASP A 16 23.68 -0.66 -0.67
C ASP A 16 23.04 -1.43 -1.85
N GLN A 17 22.60 -2.67 -1.61
CA GLN A 17 21.98 -3.48 -2.64
C GLN A 17 20.53 -3.06 -2.90
N TYR A 18 20.14 -3.06 -4.17
CA TYR A 18 18.78 -2.76 -4.58
C TYR A 18 18.31 -3.67 -5.72
N LYS A 19 16.99 -3.89 -5.76
CA LYS A 19 16.31 -4.52 -6.91
C LYS A 19 15.11 -3.68 -7.32
N LEU A 20 15.08 -3.28 -8.59
CA LEU A 20 13.92 -2.67 -9.22
C LEU A 20 13.19 -3.75 -10.02
N VAL A 21 11.91 -3.95 -9.71
CA VAL A 21 11.07 -4.97 -10.33
C VAL A 21 9.89 -4.30 -10.99
N SER A 22 9.61 -4.64 -12.24
CA SER A 22 8.45 -4.14 -12.97
C SER A 22 7.64 -5.30 -13.52
N ILE A 23 6.31 -5.20 -13.47
CA ILE A 23 5.43 -6.32 -13.81
C ILE A 23 4.69 -6.02 -15.11
N SER A 24 4.65 -7.01 -16.01
CA SER A 24 3.85 -7.02 -17.23
C SER A 24 3.04 -8.31 -17.33
N LYS A 25 1.99 -8.29 -18.14
CA LYS A 25 1.14 -9.45 -18.45
C LYS A 25 1.57 -10.05 -19.79
N LEU A 26 1.67 -11.38 -19.85
CA LEU A 26 2.09 -12.14 -21.03
C LEU A 26 1.17 -13.35 -21.25
N ALA A 27 0.50 -13.41 -22.39
CA ALA A 27 -0.33 -14.55 -22.78
C ALA A 27 0.36 -15.33 -23.92
N GLU A 28 0.63 -16.61 -23.70
CA GLU A 28 1.31 -17.50 -24.66
C GLU A 28 0.67 -18.89 -24.64
N ASN A 29 0.29 -19.43 -25.80
CA ASN A 29 -0.25 -20.80 -25.93
C ASN A 29 -1.38 -21.13 -24.92
N TYR A 30 -2.37 -20.25 -24.79
CA TYR A 30 -3.47 -20.32 -23.81
C TYR A 30 -3.06 -20.27 -22.32
N ASN A 31 -1.77 -20.07 -22.02
CA ASN A 31 -1.28 -19.85 -20.67
C ASN A 31 -1.14 -18.35 -20.40
N LEU A 32 -1.45 -17.95 -19.17
CA LEU A 32 -1.31 -16.58 -18.70
C LEU A 32 -0.12 -16.50 -17.73
N PHE A 33 0.75 -15.52 -17.94
CA PHE A 33 1.93 -15.30 -17.12
C PHE A 33 2.04 -13.84 -16.69
N TYR A 34 2.41 -13.62 -15.43
CA TYR A 34 3.04 -12.36 -15.04
C TYR A 34 4.54 -12.47 -15.38
N LYS A 35 5.03 -11.52 -16.17
CA LYS A 35 6.45 -11.38 -16.47
C LYS A 35 7.01 -10.25 -15.61
N LEU A 36 7.87 -10.62 -14.66
CA LEU A 36 8.57 -9.72 -13.76
C LEU A 36 9.92 -9.41 -14.38
N HIS A 37 10.14 -8.15 -14.77
CA HIS A 37 11.44 -7.67 -15.22
C HIS A 37 12.20 -7.15 -14.01
N VAL A 38 13.38 -7.68 -13.77
CA VAL A 38 14.20 -7.43 -12.59
C VAL A 38 15.49 -6.78 -13.02
N LEU A 39 15.84 -5.69 -12.35
CA LEU A 39 17.12 -5.02 -12.40
C LEU A 39 17.74 -5.09 -11.01
N SER A 40 18.96 -5.62 -10.89
CA SER A 40 19.66 -5.77 -9.61
C SER A 40 21.02 -5.10 -9.64
N SER A 41 21.41 -4.47 -8.54
CA SER A 41 22.77 -3.96 -8.33
C SER A 41 23.82 -5.09 -8.30
N GLU A 42 23.42 -6.31 -7.94
CA GLU A 42 24.31 -7.48 -7.82
C GLU A 42 24.76 -8.06 -9.17
N ARG A 43 23.99 -7.82 -10.24
CA ARG A 43 24.21 -8.43 -11.57
C ARG A 43 24.55 -7.38 -12.63
N SER A 44 25.53 -6.53 -12.34
CA SER A 44 26.03 -5.52 -13.27
C SER A 44 24.94 -4.57 -13.83
N VAL A 45 23.81 -4.43 -13.12
CA VAL A 45 22.67 -3.59 -13.54
C VAL A 45 22.12 -4.03 -14.91
N LEU A 46 22.04 -5.35 -15.14
CA LEU A 46 21.38 -5.92 -16.31
C LEU A 46 19.94 -6.33 -15.99
N TRP A 47 19.04 -6.09 -16.94
CA TRP A 47 17.66 -6.55 -16.86
C TRP A 47 17.58 -8.05 -17.18
N HIS A 48 16.84 -8.79 -16.37
CA HIS A 48 16.39 -10.14 -16.69
C HIS A 48 14.92 -10.33 -16.35
N ALA A 49 14.30 -11.40 -16.82
CA ALA A 49 12.88 -11.64 -16.64
C ALA A 49 12.60 -12.99 -15.98
N ILE A 50 11.60 -12.99 -15.11
CA ILE A 50 11.07 -14.17 -14.42
C ILE A 50 9.59 -14.27 -14.77
N GLN A 51 9.09 -15.49 -14.95
CA GLN A 51 7.70 -15.73 -15.28
C GLN A 51 7.00 -16.43 -14.12
N LEU A 52 5.82 -15.93 -13.78
CA LEU A 52 4.88 -16.55 -12.86
C LEU A 52 3.63 -16.95 -13.64
N ARG A 53 3.36 -18.26 -13.73
CA ARG A 53 2.11 -18.75 -14.31
C ARG A 53 0.94 -18.35 -13.43
N SER A 54 -0.16 -17.94 -14.05
CA SER A 54 -1.40 -17.63 -13.38
C SER A 54 -2.60 -18.20 -14.15
N ASN A 55 -3.70 -18.43 -13.45
CA ASN A 55 -4.95 -18.87 -14.07
C ASN A 55 -5.75 -17.69 -14.63
N THR A 56 -5.52 -16.48 -14.11
CA THR A 56 -6.24 -15.26 -14.51
C THR A 56 -5.32 -14.05 -14.41
N PHE A 57 -5.56 -13.05 -15.26
CA PHE A 57 -5.00 -11.72 -15.04
C PHE A 57 -5.91 -10.89 -14.18
N SER A 58 -5.32 -10.20 -13.21
CA SER A 58 -5.93 -9.11 -12.50
C SER A 58 -5.04 -7.88 -12.64
N ASP A 59 -5.65 -6.71 -12.69
CA ASP A 59 -4.90 -5.46 -12.60
C ASP A 59 -4.37 -5.27 -11.18
N PHE A 60 -3.46 -4.32 -11.00
CA PHE A 60 -2.99 -3.93 -9.69
C PHE A 60 -3.76 -2.70 -9.23
N ALA A 61 -4.04 -2.61 -7.94
CA ALA A 61 -4.85 -1.54 -7.40
C ALA A 61 -4.17 -0.18 -7.56
N VAL A 62 -4.80 0.69 -8.34
CA VAL A 62 -4.43 2.11 -8.40
C VAL A 62 -4.63 2.68 -6.99
N GLY A 63 -3.61 3.29 -6.41
CA GLY A 63 -3.67 3.74 -5.01
C GLY A 63 -2.81 2.92 -4.06
N SER A 64 -2.49 1.67 -4.39
CA SER A 64 -1.70 0.78 -3.53
C SER A 64 -0.27 0.64 -4.06
N PRO A 65 0.72 1.34 -3.47
CA PRO A 65 2.10 1.23 -3.92
C PRO A 65 2.67 -0.14 -3.51
N PRO A 66 3.70 -0.66 -4.20
CA PRO A 66 4.29 -1.92 -3.80
C PRO A 66 4.97 -1.81 -2.43
N VAL A 67 4.84 -2.85 -1.63
CA VAL A 67 5.38 -2.91 -0.27
C VAL A 67 6.62 -3.79 -0.27
N TYR A 68 7.76 -3.29 0.20
CA TYR A 68 8.93 -4.13 0.45
C TYR A 68 9.00 -4.51 1.92
N TRP A 69 9.00 -5.80 2.21
CA TRP A 69 9.13 -6.30 3.57
C TRP A 69 9.76 -7.68 3.61
N ARG A 70 10.71 -7.91 4.53
CA ARG A 70 11.35 -9.22 4.75
C ARG A 70 11.88 -9.90 3.47
N ASN A 71 12.50 -9.12 2.59
CA ASN A 71 13.00 -9.56 1.27
C ASN A 71 11.93 -9.87 0.23
N PHE A 72 10.68 -9.46 0.44
CA PHE A 72 9.62 -9.60 -0.55
C PHE A 72 9.14 -8.25 -1.03
N LEU A 73 8.86 -8.12 -2.32
CA LEU A 73 8.02 -7.07 -2.86
C LEU A 73 6.59 -7.60 -3.00
N TYR A 74 5.61 -6.80 -2.57
CA TYR A 74 4.20 -7.15 -2.61
C TYR A 74 3.42 -6.13 -3.44
N TRP A 75 2.57 -6.61 -4.35
CA TRP A 75 1.65 -5.79 -5.13
C TRP A 75 0.22 -6.24 -4.89
N PHE A 76 -0.63 -5.34 -4.44
CA PHE A 76 -2.05 -5.60 -4.26
C PHE A 76 -2.77 -5.65 -5.60
N ARG A 77 -3.55 -6.70 -5.83
CA ARG A 77 -4.33 -6.92 -7.06
C ARG A 77 -5.78 -6.53 -6.83
N VAL A 78 -6.46 -6.08 -7.90
CA VAL A 78 -7.87 -5.64 -7.85
C VAL A 78 -8.82 -6.74 -7.40
N ASP A 79 -8.46 -8.00 -7.64
CA ASP A 79 -9.23 -9.15 -7.19
C ASP A 79 -9.10 -9.44 -5.68
N GLY A 80 -8.30 -8.64 -4.95
CA GLY A 80 -8.07 -8.78 -3.52
C GLY A 80 -6.92 -9.72 -3.14
N SER A 81 -6.30 -10.38 -4.11
CA SER A 81 -5.09 -11.19 -3.90
C SER A 81 -3.83 -10.32 -3.89
N VAL A 82 -2.69 -10.87 -3.48
CA VAL A 82 -1.40 -10.17 -3.45
C VAL A 82 -0.37 -10.94 -4.26
N LEU A 83 0.29 -10.29 -5.23
CA LEU A 83 1.47 -10.86 -5.86
C LEU A 83 2.69 -10.57 -4.97
N ALA A 84 3.38 -11.61 -4.53
CA ALA A 84 4.60 -11.52 -3.74
C ALA A 84 5.80 -11.99 -4.58
N PHE A 85 6.89 -11.24 -4.55
CA PHE A 85 8.15 -11.57 -5.20
C PHE A 85 9.28 -11.64 -4.18
N ASP A 86 9.85 -12.83 -3.99
CA ASP A 86 11.05 -13.05 -3.18
C ASP A 86 12.27 -12.47 -3.91
N THR A 87 12.79 -11.37 -3.39
CA THR A 87 13.94 -10.67 -3.98
C THR A 87 15.25 -11.46 -3.86
N LYS A 88 15.37 -12.40 -2.92
CA LYS A 88 16.58 -13.23 -2.74
C LYS A 88 16.52 -14.48 -3.60
N ARG A 89 15.38 -15.17 -3.60
CA ARG A 89 15.19 -16.40 -4.38
C ARG A 89 14.80 -16.14 -5.83
N GLU A 90 14.40 -14.91 -6.14
CA GLU A 90 13.90 -14.53 -7.46
C GLU A 90 12.71 -15.42 -7.90
N GLN A 91 11.78 -15.63 -6.97
CA GLN A 91 10.57 -16.41 -7.16
C GLN A 91 9.35 -15.56 -6.84
N ALA A 92 8.25 -15.78 -7.56
CA ALA A 92 7.01 -15.08 -7.32
C ALA A 92 5.89 -16.06 -6.97
N VAL A 93 4.95 -15.62 -6.15
CA VAL A 93 3.76 -16.36 -5.74
C VAL A 93 2.58 -15.40 -5.63
N ILE A 94 1.35 -15.93 -5.76
CA ILE A 94 0.13 -15.20 -5.46
C ILE A 94 -0.35 -15.66 -4.08
N LEU A 95 -0.51 -14.72 -3.15
CA LEU A 95 -1.20 -14.94 -1.89
C LEU A 95 -2.69 -14.73 -2.13
N ASP A 96 -3.50 -15.67 -1.68
CA ASP A 96 -4.93 -15.65 -1.92
C ASP A 96 -5.63 -14.47 -1.26
N ARG A 97 -6.76 -14.07 -1.86
CA ARG A 97 -7.66 -13.07 -1.31
C ARG A 97 -8.17 -13.55 0.06
N PRO A 98 -8.27 -12.67 1.08
CA PRO A 98 -8.86 -13.04 2.35
C PRO A 98 -10.36 -13.37 2.22
N GLU A 99 -10.79 -14.51 2.79
CA GLU A 99 -12.20 -14.95 2.78
C GLU A 99 -13.14 -13.93 3.46
N PHE A 100 -12.65 -13.23 4.49
CA PHE A 100 -13.45 -12.25 5.21
C PHE A 100 -13.90 -11.09 4.31
N VAL A 101 -13.19 -10.79 3.22
CA VAL A 101 -13.55 -9.65 2.35
C VAL A 101 -14.95 -9.83 1.78
N ASP A 102 -15.30 -11.04 1.32
CA ASP A 102 -16.63 -11.34 0.78
C ASP A 102 -17.71 -11.30 1.87
N GLN A 103 -17.39 -11.83 3.05
CA GLN A 103 -18.31 -11.80 4.19
C GLN A 103 -18.64 -10.37 4.62
N PHE A 104 -17.63 -9.52 4.81
CA PHE A 104 -17.84 -8.14 5.24
C PHE A 104 -18.49 -7.29 4.15
N ASP A 105 -18.16 -7.52 2.88
CA ASP A 105 -18.86 -6.89 1.76
C ASP A 105 -20.35 -7.23 1.77
N SER A 106 -20.72 -8.49 1.96
CA SER A 106 -22.13 -8.89 2.00
C SER A 106 -22.92 -8.29 3.17
N ILE A 107 -22.29 -8.08 4.33
CA ILE A 107 -22.95 -7.60 5.56
C ILE A 107 -22.99 -6.07 5.62
N TYR A 108 -21.89 -5.42 5.25
CA TYR A 108 -21.68 -4.00 5.48
C TYR A 108 -21.68 -3.17 4.18
N GLY A 109 -21.52 -3.82 3.02
CA GLY A 109 -21.48 -3.20 1.69
C GLY A 109 -20.15 -2.50 1.37
N LYS A 110 -19.78 -2.52 0.08
CA LYS A 110 -18.69 -1.69 -0.48
C LYS A 110 -19.00 -0.20 -0.38
N ILE A 111 -17.95 0.62 -0.44
CA ILE A 111 -18.09 2.04 -0.74
C ILE A 111 -18.35 2.14 -2.25
N LEU A 112 -19.59 2.42 -2.65
CA LEU A 112 -20.05 2.34 -4.05
C LEU A 112 -19.76 3.60 -4.89
N ILE A 113 -18.74 4.41 -4.55
CA ILE A 113 -18.56 5.71 -5.20
C ILE A 113 -17.16 5.83 -5.80
N GLY A 114 -17.13 5.82 -7.13
CA GLY A 114 -16.03 6.33 -7.95
C GLY A 114 -14.92 5.34 -8.23
N HIS A 115 -15.10 4.51 -9.26
CA HIS A 115 -14.11 3.83 -10.15
C HIS A 115 -12.75 3.29 -9.65
N ASP A 116 -12.32 3.49 -8.42
CA ASP A 116 -10.96 3.24 -7.97
C ASP A 116 -10.97 2.58 -6.58
N ILE A 117 -10.04 1.65 -6.41
CA ILE A 117 -9.92 0.71 -5.30
C ILE A 117 -9.30 1.43 -4.10
N HIS A 118 -9.98 2.45 -3.59
CA HIS A 118 -9.53 3.23 -2.44
C HIS A 118 -9.88 2.55 -1.10
N ASP A 119 -10.69 1.50 -1.13
CA ASP A 119 -11.20 0.83 0.06
C ASP A 119 -10.22 -0.17 0.66
N ILE A 120 -9.18 -0.61 -0.09
CA ILE A 120 -8.24 -1.62 0.41
C ILE A 120 -6.80 -1.15 0.25
N CYS A 121 -6.12 -1.02 1.38
CA CYS A 121 -4.72 -0.64 1.47
C CYS A 121 -3.87 -1.84 1.91
N LEU A 122 -2.71 -2.03 1.27
CA LEU A 122 -1.68 -2.98 1.69
C LEU A 122 -0.49 -2.23 2.28
N GLY A 123 0.03 -2.71 3.40
CA GLY A 123 1.15 -2.09 4.10
C GLY A 123 1.84 -3.05 5.05
N VAL A 124 2.72 -2.50 5.90
CA VAL A 124 3.32 -3.23 7.03
C VAL A 124 2.92 -2.54 8.31
N ALA A 125 2.38 -3.29 9.27
CA ALA A 125 2.15 -2.82 10.63
C ALA A 125 2.70 -3.84 11.63
N GLN A 126 3.40 -3.35 12.65
CA GLN A 126 3.97 -4.18 13.72
C GLN A 126 4.82 -5.37 13.20
N GLY A 127 5.49 -5.19 12.06
CA GLY A 127 6.34 -6.20 11.45
C GLY A 127 5.60 -7.31 10.68
N LEU A 128 4.29 -7.13 10.44
CA LEU A 128 3.45 -8.05 9.67
C LEU A 128 2.94 -7.35 8.42
N LEU A 129 2.76 -8.13 7.33
CA LEU A 129 2.05 -7.66 6.15
C LEU A 129 0.58 -7.45 6.54
N THR A 130 0.04 -6.26 6.30
CA THR A 130 -1.26 -5.82 6.81
C THR A 130 -2.14 -5.31 5.70
N LEU A 131 -3.38 -5.77 5.68
CA LEU A 131 -4.47 -5.22 4.87
C LEU A 131 -5.36 -4.34 5.75
N VAL A 132 -5.76 -3.20 5.23
CA VAL A 132 -6.84 -2.39 5.79
C VAL A 132 -7.94 -2.28 4.75
N CYS A 133 -9.12 -2.78 5.08
CA CYS A 133 -10.30 -2.78 4.23
C CYS A 133 -11.36 -1.86 4.85
N ILE A 134 -11.84 -0.88 4.09
CA ILE A 134 -12.80 0.12 4.52
C ILE A 134 -14.15 -0.24 3.87
N PHE A 135 -15.13 -0.59 4.72
CA PHE A 135 -16.50 -0.88 4.32
C PHE A 135 -17.43 0.25 4.78
N LYS A 136 -18.64 0.33 4.25
CA LYS A 136 -19.57 1.44 4.57
C LYS A 136 -19.76 1.70 6.07
N LYS A 137 -19.79 0.64 6.89
CA LYS A 137 -20.04 0.74 8.34
C LYS A 137 -18.84 0.49 9.23
N CYS A 138 -17.79 -0.17 8.72
CA CYS A 138 -16.64 -0.55 9.53
C CYS A 138 -15.35 -0.53 8.73
N ILE A 139 -14.22 -0.51 9.44
CA ILE A 139 -12.89 -0.70 8.89
C ILE A 139 -12.32 -1.98 9.50
N VAL A 140 -11.87 -2.89 8.64
CA VAL A 140 -11.29 -4.16 9.03
C VAL A 140 -9.79 -4.10 8.79
N ILE A 141 -9.01 -4.41 9.82
CA ILE A 141 -7.57 -4.56 9.75
C ILE A 141 -7.26 -6.05 9.86
N ALA A 142 -6.46 -6.57 8.93
CA ALA A 142 -6.03 -7.96 8.93
C ALA A 142 -4.52 -8.05 8.71
N ALA A 143 -3.88 -9.01 9.38
CA ALA A 143 -2.47 -9.32 9.20
C ALA A 143 -2.31 -10.69 8.53
N TYR A 144 -1.30 -10.82 7.68
CA TYR A 144 -0.96 -12.10 7.06
C TYR A 144 -0.18 -12.97 8.05
N ASP A 145 -0.75 -14.13 8.38
CA ASP A 145 -0.08 -15.16 9.16
C ASP A 145 0.68 -16.10 8.22
N TYR A 146 2.00 -15.95 8.21
CA TYR A 146 2.90 -16.78 7.41
C TYR A 146 2.92 -18.26 7.86
N VAL A 147 2.52 -18.58 9.10
CA VAL A 147 2.47 -19.97 9.59
C VAL A 147 1.28 -20.70 8.98
N SER A 148 0.08 -20.09 9.03
CA SER A 148 -1.12 -20.66 8.41
C SER A 148 -1.26 -20.33 6.93
N SER A 149 -0.37 -19.50 6.37
CA SER A 149 -0.46 -18.95 5.01
C SER A 149 -1.82 -18.29 4.73
N ASN A 150 -2.39 -17.61 5.73
CA ASN A 150 -3.75 -17.05 5.65
C ASN A 150 -3.82 -15.69 6.35
N TRP A 151 -4.79 -14.88 5.96
CA TRP A 151 -5.09 -13.59 6.58
C TRP A 151 -5.93 -13.76 7.84
N ARG A 152 -5.55 -13.04 8.90
CA ARG A 152 -6.31 -13.00 10.15
C ARG A 152 -6.75 -11.58 10.46
N VAL A 153 -8.04 -11.40 10.69
CA VAL A 153 -8.59 -10.13 11.17
C VAL A 153 -8.04 -9.86 12.57
N SER A 154 -7.37 -8.72 12.74
CA SER A 154 -6.84 -8.27 14.03
C SER A 154 -7.80 -7.29 14.70
N HIS A 155 -8.39 -6.38 13.93
CA HIS A 155 -9.31 -5.36 14.44
C HIS A 155 -10.47 -5.11 13.47
N THR A 156 -11.63 -4.82 14.05
CA THR A 156 -12.76 -4.23 13.35
C THR A 156 -13.11 -2.95 14.08
N LEU A 157 -13.02 -1.82 13.37
CA LEU A 157 -13.28 -0.49 13.89
C LEU A 157 -14.57 0.03 13.27
N ASP A 158 -15.28 0.92 13.96
CA ASP A 158 -16.34 1.70 13.32
C ASP A 158 -15.72 2.53 12.18
N ASN A 159 -16.49 2.81 11.13
CA ASN A 159 -16.03 3.70 10.07
C ASN A 159 -16.12 5.18 10.52
N PHE A 160 -15.40 6.09 9.86
CA PHE A 160 -15.42 7.54 10.12
C PHE A 160 -16.81 8.17 10.01
N VAL A 161 -17.74 7.50 9.32
CA VAL A 161 -19.05 8.03 8.95
C VAL A 161 -20.09 7.73 10.03
N SER A 162 -20.52 8.80 10.72
CA SER A 162 -21.68 8.82 11.61
C SER A 162 -22.80 9.70 11.03
N GLY A 163 -23.17 9.51 9.76
CA GLY A 163 -24.20 10.32 9.12
C GLY A 163 -24.64 9.80 7.75
N PRO A 164 -25.86 10.11 7.30
CA PRO A 164 -26.41 9.59 6.03
C PRO A 164 -25.72 10.13 4.77
N ASP A 165 -24.95 11.23 4.84
CA ASP A 165 -24.44 11.96 3.67
C ASP A 165 -22.91 12.19 3.62
N ASP A 166 -22.12 11.74 4.60
CA ASP A 166 -20.69 12.11 4.67
C ASP A 166 -19.77 11.02 4.09
N LEU A 167 -19.30 11.22 2.86
CA LEU A 167 -18.17 10.49 2.30
C LEU A 167 -16.88 11.00 2.93
N ILE A 168 -16.27 10.18 3.78
CA ILE A 168 -14.89 10.39 4.24
C ILE A 168 -14.02 9.32 3.61
N ASN A 169 -13.11 9.72 2.71
CA ASN A 169 -12.05 8.82 2.27
C ASN A 169 -11.01 8.75 3.39
N GLY A 170 -10.93 7.63 4.08
CA GLY A 170 -9.91 7.40 5.09
C GLY A 170 -8.71 6.67 4.50
N PHE A 171 -7.50 7.17 4.71
CA PHE A 171 -6.26 6.45 4.42
C PHE A 171 -5.57 6.18 5.74
N PRO A 172 -5.34 4.92 6.10
CA PRO A 172 -4.62 4.64 7.32
C PRO A 172 -3.15 5.14 7.11
N VAL A 173 -2.54 5.68 8.16
CA VAL A 173 -1.18 6.28 8.13
C VAL A 173 -0.24 5.58 9.11
N LEU A 174 -0.78 5.09 10.21
CA LEU A 174 -0.01 4.37 11.22
C LEU A 174 -0.94 3.43 11.97
N ILE A 175 -0.50 2.19 12.18
CA ILE A 175 -1.14 1.22 13.05
C ILE A 175 -0.10 0.81 14.08
N ASP A 176 -0.29 1.23 15.32
CA ASP A 176 0.43 0.70 16.47
C ASP A 176 -0.50 -0.23 17.29
N SER A 177 -0.02 -0.84 18.37
CA SER A 177 -0.79 -1.80 19.16
C SER A 177 -1.93 -1.18 19.97
N LYS A 178 -1.99 0.15 20.05
CA LYS A 178 -2.94 0.92 20.88
C LYS A 178 -3.74 1.95 20.08
N ARG A 179 -3.25 2.38 18.91
CA ARG A 179 -3.75 3.52 18.15
C ARG A 179 -3.67 3.23 16.66
N VAL A 180 -4.69 3.68 15.95
CA VAL A 180 -4.68 3.69 14.48
C VAL A 180 -4.89 5.13 14.02
N PHE A 181 -3.93 5.67 13.28
CA PHE A 181 -4.05 6.99 12.68
C PHE A 181 -4.54 6.86 11.25
N PHE A 182 -5.48 7.72 10.91
CA PHE A 182 -5.99 7.88 9.57
C PHE A 182 -5.88 9.32 9.11
N LEU A 183 -5.61 9.48 7.83
CA LEU A 183 -5.85 10.70 7.10
C LEU A 183 -7.25 10.58 6.51
N ALA A 184 -8.19 11.34 7.04
CA ALA A 184 -9.56 11.41 6.57
C ALA A 184 -9.71 12.62 5.64
N GLU A 185 -10.25 12.40 4.45
CA GLU A 185 -10.66 13.46 3.53
C GLU A 185 -12.17 13.68 3.67
N PRO A 186 -12.63 14.67 4.46
CA PRO A 186 -14.02 15.08 4.47
C PRO A 186 -14.43 15.67 3.11
N PRO A 187 -15.74 15.74 2.77
CA PRO A 187 -16.20 16.37 1.54
C PRO A 187 -15.76 17.85 1.48
N GLY A 188 -14.69 18.17 0.75
CA GLY A 188 -14.08 19.50 0.76
C GLY A 188 -12.61 19.54 0.32
N THR A 189 -11.90 20.63 0.63
CA THR A 189 -10.51 20.90 0.19
C THR A 189 -9.42 20.61 1.23
N TYR A 190 -9.77 20.08 2.41
CA TYR A 190 -8.85 19.89 3.54
C TYR A 190 -8.82 18.43 3.98
N HIS A 191 -7.65 17.96 4.43
CA HIS A 191 -7.48 16.64 5.00
C HIS A 191 -7.44 16.74 6.53
N ASP A 192 -8.25 15.97 7.22
CA ASP A 192 -8.23 15.87 8.66
C ASP A 192 -7.39 14.66 9.09
N ARG A 193 -6.48 14.87 10.04
CA ARG A 193 -5.82 13.75 10.70
C ARG A 193 -6.72 13.29 11.84
N CYS A 194 -7.15 12.05 11.77
CA CYS A 194 -7.96 11.37 12.77
C CYS A 194 -7.12 10.30 13.48
N GLU A 195 -7.24 10.23 14.79
CA GLU A 195 -6.67 9.17 15.62
C GLU A 195 -7.83 8.33 16.15
N TYR A 196 -7.77 7.02 15.93
CA TYR A 196 -8.63 6.08 16.62
C TYR A 196 -8.01 5.72 17.97
N ASP A 197 -8.75 5.99 19.02
CA ASP A 197 -8.39 5.64 20.38
C ASP A 197 -9.19 4.40 20.81
N ILE A 198 -8.46 3.31 21.06
CA ILE A 198 -9.03 2.02 21.43
C ILE A 198 -9.67 2.07 22.83
N GLU A 199 -9.20 2.93 23.75
CA GLU A 199 -9.72 3.00 25.12
C GLU A 199 -11.15 3.55 25.17
N ILE A 200 -11.48 4.45 24.24
CA ILE A 200 -12.82 5.06 24.12
C ILE A 200 -13.61 4.52 22.92
N ASN A 201 -13.04 3.58 22.17
CA ASN A 201 -13.62 2.97 20.96
C ASN A 201 -14.15 4.02 19.97
N GLY A 202 -13.36 5.05 19.67
CA GLY A 202 -13.81 6.19 18.88
C GLY A 202 -12.70 6.99 18.21
N TYR A 203 -13.09 7.79 17.21
CA TYR A 203 -12.16 8.70 16.53
C TYR A 203 -12.11 10.06 17.20
N ARG A 204 -10.90 10.60 17.27
CA ARG A 204 -10.64 11.98 17.64
C ARG A 204 -9.91 12.68 16.50
N LYS A 205 -10.38 13.85 16.11
CA LYS A 205 -9.64 14.76 15.22
C LYS A 205 -8.42 15.31 15.97
N VAL A 206 -7.22 15.09 15.43
CA VAL A 206 -5.96 15.51 16.07
C VAL A 206 -5.28 16.66 15.35
N ALA A 207 -5.51 16.84 14.05
CA ALA A 207 -4.99 17.98 13.29
C ALA A 207 -5.79 18.21 12.00
N VAL A 208 -5.65 19.41 11.43
CA VAL A 208 -6.07 19.74 10.05
C VAL A 208 -4.81 19.92 9.22
N LEU A 209 -4.73 19.24 8.09
CA LEU A 209 -3.67 19.41 7.11
C LEU A 209 -4.18 20.27 5.96
N GLY A 210 -3.31 21.18 5.49
CA GLY A 210 -3.55 21.92 4.25
C GLY A 210 -3.67 20.96 3.06
N ARG A 211 -4.12 21.48 1.91
CA ARG A 211 -4.30 20.67 0.70
C ARG A 211 -2.98 19.97 0.35
N VAL A 212 -2.95 18.65 0.50
CA VAL A 212 -1.83 17.84 0.02
C VAL A 212 -2.26 17.15 -1.26
N ASN A 213 -1.42 17.24 -2.29
CA ASN A 213 -1.68 16.56 -3.55
C ASN A 213 -1.69 15.04 -3.32
N TYR A 214 -2.80 14.43 -3.72
CA TYR A 214 -3.00 12.99 -3.70
C TYR A 214 -2.00 12.29 -4.64
N PRO A 215 -1.51 11.07 -4.32
CA PRO A 215 -1.76 10.29 -3.11
C PRO A 215 -0.60 10.36 -2.10
N LEU A 216 -0.88 10.84 -0.88
CA LEU A 216 -0.02 10.61 0.29
C LEU A 216 -0.22 9.16 0.74
N ARG A 217 0.78 8.30 0.51
CA ARG A 217 0.70 6.88 0.84
C ARG A 217 1.77 6.54 1.86
N SER A 218 1.41 6.42 3.13
CA SER A 218 2.35 5.94 4.14
C SER A 218 1.70 4.93 5.07
N PHE A 219 1.76 3.64 4.71
CA PHE A 219 2.22 2.57 5.59
C PHE A 219 3.61 2.17 5.10
N GLN A 220 4.63 2.88 5.57
CA GLN A 220 5.99 2.74 5.05
C GLN A 220 6.74 1.53 5.66
N PRO A 221 7.79 1.00 4.98
CA PRO A 221 8.53 1.69 3.92
C PRO A 221 8.74 0.91 2.63
N THR A 222 8.81 1.62 1.50
CA THR A 222 10.10 1.56 0.78
C THR A 222 10.47 2.80 0.00
N LEU A 223 11.59 3.38 0.43
CA LEU A 223 12.72 3.78 -0.40
C LEU A 223 13.93 3.86 0.56
N ALA A 224 14.40 2.75 1.15
CA ALA A 224 15.14 2.78 2.43
C ALA A 224 14.32 3.45 3.57
N SER A 225 14.67 3.23 4.83
CA SER A 225 14.23 4.13 5.91
C SER A 225 14.94 5.47 5.71
N VAL A 226 14.47 6.34 4.81
CA VAL A 226 15.04 7.69 4.65
C VAL A 226 14.69 8.49 5.90
N HIS A 227 15.60 8.37 6.85
CA HIS A 227 16.01 9.30 7.87
C HIS A 227 15.00 10.43 8.16
N GLY A 228 14.29 10.25 9.28
CA GLY A 228 13.60 11.33 9.94
C GLY A 228 14.60 12.40 10.39
N THR A 229 14.53 13.56 9.77
CA THR A 229 14.25 14.82 10.47
C THR A 229 13.62 15.74 9.43
N PRO A 230 12.42 16.32 9.65
CA PRO A 230 12.08 17.51 8.89
C PRO A 230 13.09 18.57 9.33
N SER A 231 14.12 18.83 8.53
CA SER A 231 14.95 20.00 8.81
C SER A 231 14.06 21.20 8.56
N GLU A 232 13.63 21.84 9.65
CA GLU A 232 13.26 23.24 9.65
C GLU A 232 14.41 24.05 9.07
N ILE A 233 14.47 24.17 7.75
CA ILE A 233 15.08 25.31 7.08
C ILE A 233 14.20 25.62 5.87
N VAL A 234 13.09 26.31 6.14
CA VAL A 234 12.65 27.32 5.18
C VAL A 234 13.79 28.33 5.11
N ASN A 235 14.63 28.27 4.06
CA ASN A 235 15.43 29.43 3.69
C ASN A 235 14.94 29.97 2.36
N THR A 236 14.11 31.00 2.53
CA THR A 236 13.75 31.99 1.54
C THR A 236 14.96 32.59 0.85
N ARG A 237 14.85 32.79 -0.47
CA ARG A 237 15.75 33.59 -1.34
C ARG A 237 17.03 32.85 -1.72
N HIS A 238 17.27 32.72 -3.03
CA HIS A 238 18.53 32.43 -3.76
C HIS A 238 18.39 31.46 -4.95
N LEU A 239 17.17 31.13 -5.40
CA LEU A 239 16.95 30.77 -6.81
C LEU A 239 16.90 32.04 -7.67
N SER A 240 18.04 32.72 -7.79
CA SER A 240 18.27 33.71 -8.83
C SER A 240 19.78 33.77 -9.09
N TYR A 241 20.14 33.55 -10.35
CA TYR A 241 21.47 33.67 -10.95
C TYR A 241 22.39 32.45 -10.86
N SER A 242 22.27 31.59 -11.89
CA SER A 242 23.44 31.10 -12.61
C SER A 242 23.05 30.69 -14.04
N LEU A 243 22.89 31.71 -14.90
CA LEU A 243 23.17 31.60 -16.32
C LEU A 243 24.24 32.66 -16.60
N GLN A 244 25.49 32.23 -16.74
CA GLN A 244 26.37 32.50 -17.90
C GLN A 244 27.85 32.38 -17.53
N SER A 245 28.55 31.73 -18.48
CA SER A 245 29.99 31.48 -18.67
C SER A 245 30.73 30.67 -17.61
#